data_AF-A0A392SBV4-F1
#
_entry.id   AF-A0A392SBV4-F1
#
_cell.length_a   1.000
_cell.length_b   1.000
_cell.length_c   1.000
_cell.angle_alpha   90.00
_cell.angle_beta   90.00
_cell.angle_gamma   90.00
#
_symmetry.space_group_name_H-M   'P 1'
#
loop_
_entity.id
_entity.type
_entity.pdbx_description
1 polymer ?
#
loop_
_entity_poly.entity_id
_entity_poly.type
_entity_poly.pdbx_seq_one_letter_code
_entity_poly.pdbx_strand_id
1 'polypeptide(L)'
;GKLSPSPHLGGRLGGLNKAFGWLRNVSLLGGHVVDSSNWFSERVTKKVGNGRKTSFWFEPWVRKTPLRMQFQRLFRVSAKSSSTVWKMGSWVDGQWV
;
A
#
# COMPACT_ATOMS: atom_id res chain seq x y z
N GLY A 1 -15.48 33.88 -18.47
CA GLY A 1 -14.83 32.60 -18.81
C GLY A 1 -15.31 31.55 -17.83
N LYS A 2 -15.86 30.43 -18.32
CA LYS A 2 -16.41 29.36 -17.49
C LYS A 2 -15.27 28.48 -16.96
N LEU A 3 -15.16 28.35 -15.64
CA LEU A 3 -14.29 27.40 -14.98
C LEU A 3 -14.85 26.00 -15.21
N SER A 4 -14.09 25.15 -15.90
CA SER A 4 -14.40 23.73 -16.08
C SER A 4 -14.29 22.97 -14.75
N PRO A 5 -15.16 21.98 -14.46
CA PRO A 5 -15.07 21.21 -13.23
C PRO A 5 -13.97 20.14 -13.30
N SER A 6 -13.31 19.95 -12.15
CA SER A 6 -12.24 18.98 -11.89
C SER A 6 -12.61 17.52 -12.21
N PRO A 7 -11.65 16.69 -12.62
CA PRO A 7 -11.91 15.29 -12.94
C PRO A 7 -12.23 14.50 -11.68
N HIS A 8 -13.28 13.72 -11.82
CA HIS A 8 -13.96 12.90 -10.82
C HIS A 8 -13.06 11.74 -10.39
N LEU A 9 -12.42 11.89 -9.22
CA LEU A 9 -11.93 10.76 -8.41
C LEU A 9 -13.07 10.24 -7.53
N GLY A 10 -14.16 9.81 -8.17
CA GLY A 10 -15.34 9.25 -7.51
C GLY A 10 -15.44 7.75 -7.79
N GLY A 11 -14.74 6.92 -7.00
CA GLY A 11 -14.72 5.48 -7.23
C GLY A 11 -14.24 4.66 -6.03
N ARG A 12 -15.04 4.66 -4.94
CA ARG A 12 -15.08 3.64 -3.87
C ARG A 12 -13.73 3.18 -3.26
N LEU A 13 -13.20 3.98 -2.33
CA LEU A 13 -12.19 3.55 -1.33
C LEU A 13 -12.81 2.93 -0.05
N GLY A 14 -14.10 2.62 -0.03
CA GLY A 14 -14.84 2.24 1.19
C GLY A 14 -14.48 0.87 1.78
N GLY A 15 -13.97 -0.07 0.97
CA GLY A 15 -13.62 -1.42 1.42
C GLY A 15 -12.22 -1.54 2.02
N LEU A 16 -11.25 -0.85 1.42
CA LEU A 16 -9.84 -0.92 1.85
C LEU A 16 -9.64 -0.25 3.21
N ASN A 17 -10.27 0.90 3.45
CA ASN A 17 -10.18 1.60 4.73
C ASN A 17 -10.66 0.74 5.91
N LYS A 18 -11.70 -0.09 5.70
CA LYS A 18 -12.20 -1.02 6.73
C LYS A 18 -11.23 -2.18 6.97
N ALA A 19 -10.68 -2.77 5.92
CA ALA A 19 -9.67 -3.82 6.03
C ALA A 19 -8.39 -3.34 6.74
N PHE A 20 -7.91 -2.12 6.43
CA PHE A 20 -6.77 -1.52 7.12
C PHE A 20 -7.08 -1.14 8.57
N GLY A 21 -8.30 -0.67 8.87
CA GLY A 21 -8.74 -0.45 10.24
C GLY A 21 -8.72 -1.73 11.07
N TRP A 22 -9.22 -2.83 10.50
CA TRP A 22 -9.14 -4.16 11.13
C TRP A 22 -7.70 -4.63 11.32
N LEU A 23 -6.85 -4.57 10.29
CA LEU A 23 -5.44 -4.94 10.40
C LEU A 23 -4.71 -4.11 11.47
N ARG A 24 -5.03 -2.81 11.59
CA ARG A 24 -4.49 -1.96 12.65
C ARG A 24 -4.90 -2.47 14.03
N ASN A 25 -6.17 -2.84 14.21
CA ASN A 25 -6.65 -3.35 15.49
C ASN A 25 -6.01 -4.69 15.84
N VAL A 26 -5.85 -5.60 14.86
CA VAL A 26 -5.16 -6.88 15.07
C VAL A 26 -3.69 -6.66 15.45
N SER A 27 -3.01 -5.67 14.85
CA SER A 27 -1.62 -5.36 15.20
C SER A 27 -1.41 -4.94 16.66
N LEU A 28 -2.48 -4.48 17.34
CA LEU A 28 -2.44 -4.06 18.75
C LEU A 28 -2.70 -5.22 19.73
N LEU A 29 -3.17 -6.38 19.25
CA LEU A 29 -3.46 -7.54 20.11
C LEU A 29 -2.19 -8.25 20.63
N GLY A 30 -1.03 -7.97 20.04
CA GLY A 30 0.23 -8.65 20.39
C GLY A 30 0.86 -8.26 21.74
N GLY A 31 0.22 -7.40 22.53
CA GLY A 31 0.68 -7.01 23.86
C GLY A 31 1.97 -6.17 23.88
N HIS A 32 2.28 -5.59 25.05
CA HIS A 32 3.54 -4.88 25.33
C HIS A 32 4.67 -5.91 25.51
N VAL A 33 5.10 -6.55 24.42
CA VAL A 33 6.32 -7.35 24.46
C VAL A 33 7.47 -6.36 24.33
N VAL A 34 8.38 -6.43 25.31
CA VAL A 34 9.61 -5.63 25.44
C VAL A 34 10.59 -5.86 24.26
N ASP A 35 10.24 -6.76 23.33
CA ASP A 35 10.93 -6.91 22.06
C ASP A 35 10.35 -5.95 21.03
N SER A 36 11.20 -5.06 20.53
CA SER A 36 10.96 -4.12 19.42
C SER A 36 10.67 -4.79 18.07
N SER A 37 10.45 -6.10 18.05
CA SER A 37 10.04 -6.87 16.87
C SER A 37 8.60 -6.48 16.53
N ASN A 38 8.41 -5.98 15.32
CA ASN A 38 7.11 -5.59 14.82
C ASN A 38 6.39 -6.87 14.35
N TRP A 39 6.10 -7.78 15.30
CA TRP A 39 5.66 -9.18 15.13
C TRP A 39 4.58 -9.34 14.07
N PHE A 40 3.64 -8.39 14.03
CA PHE A 40 2.54 -8.38 13.07
C PHE A 40 3.03 -8.15 11.64
N SER A 41 3.97 -7.24 11.44
CA SER A 41 4.53 -6.98 10.10
C SER A 41 5.47 -8.08 9.62
N GLU A 42 6.09 -8.82 10.54
CA GLU A 42 6.95 -9.97 10.21
C GLU A 42 6.15 -11.22 9.84
N ARG A 43 4.92 -11.34 10.37
CA ARG A 43 4.08 -12.54 10.20
C ARG A 43 2.92 -12.36 9.23
N VAL A 44 2.69 -11.15 8.71
CA VAL A 44 1.57 -10.86 7.80
C VAL A 44 2.05 -10.55 6.39
N THR A 45 1.47 -11.25 5.41
CA THR A 45 1.68 -10.98 3.98
C THR A 45 0.43 -10.40 3.34
N LYS A 46 0.57 -9.36 2.52
CA LYS A 46 -0.52 -8.84 1.68
C LYS A 46 -0.54 -9.55 0.33
N LYS A 47 -1.58 -10.35 0.05
CA LYS A 47 -1.82 -10.93 -1.27
C LYS A 47 -2.49 -9.91 -2.18
N VAL A 48 -1.80 -9.49 -3.25
CA VAL A 48 -2.25 -8.45 -4.19
C VAL A 48 -2.96 -9.04 -5.43
N GLY A 49 -2.85 -10.35 -5.65
CA GLY A 49 -3.35 -10.98 -6.87
C GLY A 49 -2.61 -10.46 -8.09
N ASN A 50 -3.34 -10.16 -9.18
CA ASN A 50 -2.74 -9.65 -10.41
C ASN A 50 -2.29 -8.18 -10.34
N GLY A 51 -2.52 -7.46 -9.24
CA GLY A 51 -2.00 -6.11 -9.04
C GLY A 51 -2.47 -5.04 -10.03
N ARG A 52 -3.45 -5.31 -10.90
CA ARG A 52 -3.92 -4.36 -11.92
C ARG A 52 -4.70 -3.17 -11.34
N LYS A 53 -5.29 -3.36 -10.16
CA LYS A 53 -6.09 -2.34 -9.45
C LYS A 53 -5.40 -1.81 -8.18
N THR A 54 -4.14 -2.19 -7.95
CA THR A 54 -3.40 -1.87 -6.73
C THR A 54 -2.28 -0.92 -7.10
N SER A 55 -2.31 0.32 -6.58
CA SER A 55 -1.27 1.31 -6.83
C SER A 55 0.00 0.97 -6.05
N PHE A 56 1.17 0.95 -6.69
CA PHE A 56 2.40 0.57 -5.99
C PHE A 56 2.80 1.58 -4.90
N TRP A 57 2.72 2.87 -5.22
CA TRP A 57 3.21 3.95 -4.36
C TRP A 57 2.19 4.46 -3.34
N PHE A 58 0.90 4.35 -3.67
CA PHE A 58 -0.20 4.94 -2.90
C PHE A 58 -0.88 3.94 -1.98
N GLU A 59 -0.74 2.64 -2.24
CA GLU A 59 -1.31 1.63 -1.37
C GLU A 59 -0.54 1.55 -0.05
N PRO A 60 -1.25 1.46 1.08
CA PRO A 60 -0.64 0.98 2.31
C PRO A 60 -0.31 -0.50 2.11
N TRP A 61 0.94 -0.88 2.38
CA TRP A 61 1.37 -2.27 2.29
C TRP A 61 1.09 -2.98 3.62
N VAL A 62 1.91 -3.95 4.01
CA VAL A 62 1.87 -4.51 5.38
C VAL A 62 2.18 -3.42 6.42
N ARG A 63 2.88 -2.35 6.00
CA ARG A 63 3.08 -1.14 6.81
C ARG A 63 1.86 -0.23 6.78
N LYS A 64 1.70 0.55 7.86
CA LYS A 64 0.61 1.52 8.05
C LYS A 64 0.66 2.70 7.06
N THR A 65 1.83 2.96 6.46
CA THR A 65 2.06 4.13 5.60
C THR A 65 2.40 3.71 4.16
N PRO A 66 1.84 4.37 3.13
CA PRO A 66 2.20 4.13 1.73
C PRO A 66 3.69 4.39 1.42
N LEU A 67 4.23 3.71 0.40
CA LEU A 67 5.65 3.86 0.01
C LEU A 67 6.02 5.28 -0.39
N ARG A 68 5.09 6.04 -1.00
CA ARG A 68 5.36 7.44 -1.40
C ARG A 68 5.74 8.33 -0.21
N MET A 69 5.23 8.02 0.98
CA MET A 69 5.50 8.78 2.21
C MET A 69 6.77 8.29 2.91
N GLN A 70 7.06 6.98 2.83
CA GLN A 70 8.28 6.40 3.41
C GLN A 70 9.52 6.73 2.59
N PHE A 71 9.40 6.71 1.26
CA PHE A 71 10.50 6.90 0.32
C PHE A 71 10.24 8.10 -0.58
N GLN A 72 10.01 9.27 0.03
CA GLN A 72 9.61 10.49 -0.69
C GLN A 72 10.58 10.87 -1.82
N ARG A 73 11.89 10.78 -1.58
CA ARG A 73 12.91 11.08 -2.58
C ARG A 73 12.83 10.11 -3.77
N LEU A 74 12.71 8.81 -3.50
CA LEU A 74 12.59 7.79 -4.55
C LEU A 74 11.29 7.95 -5.35
N PHE A 75 10.19 8.25 -4.67
CA PHE A 75 8.90 8.52 -5.31
C PHE A 75 8.99 9.70 -6.28
N ARG A 76 9.62 10.81 -5.86
CA ARG A 76 9.78 12.03 -6.70
C ARG A 76 10.56 11.78 -7.98
N VAL A 77 11.60 10.94 -7.93
CA VAL A 77 12.45 10.64 -9.10
C VAL A 77 11.98 9.42 -9.90
N SER A 78 10.94 8.72 -9.44
CA SER A 78 10.45 7.52 -10.12
C SER A 78 9.61 7.89 -11.34
N ALA A 79 10.04 7.44 -12.53
CA ALA A 79 9.23 7.51 -13.74
C ALA A 79 7.91 6.71 -13.64
N LYS A 80 7.82 5.75 -12.71
CA LYS A 80 6.65 4.89 -12.48
C LYS A 80 5.89 5.27 -11.20
N SER A 81 5.95 6.53 -10.75
CA SER A 81 5.33 7.01 -9.51
C SER A 81 3.81 6.80 -9.43
N SER A 82 3.09 6.75 -10.55
CA SER A 82 1.65 6.49 -10.63
C SER A 82 1.28 5.06 -11.05
N SER A 83 2.26 4.16 -11.19
CA SER A 83 2.04 2.82 -11.74
C SER A 83 1.35 1.86 -10.75
N THR A 84 0.66 0.88 -11.30
CA THR A 84 0.09 -0.25 -10.57
C THR A 84 1.15 -1.32 -10.34
N VAL A 85 0.93 -2.21 -9.36
CA VAL A 85 1.87 -3.30 -9.03
C VAL A 85 2.17 -4.16 -10.26
N TRP A 86 1.16 -4.43 -11.09
CA TRP A 86 1.32 -5.15 -12.35
C TRP A 86 2.39 -4.56 -13.29
N LYS A 87 2.55 -3.22 -13.30
CA LYS A 87 3.50 -2.53 -14.19
C LYS A 87 4.91 -2.39 -13.57
N MET A 88 5.06 -2.79 -12.31
CA MET A 88 6.30 -2.64 -11.54
C MET A 88 7.18 -3.89 -11.56
N GLY A 89 6.57 -5.07 -11.77
CA GLY A 89 7.26 -6.36 -11.78
C GLY A 89 6.31 -7.51 -11.47
N SER A 90 6.86 -8.70 -11.32
CA SER A 90 6.14 -9.91 -10.96
C SER A 90 6.91 -10.76 -9.96
N TRP A 91 6.21 -11.60 -9.21
CA TRP A 91 6.84 -12.62 -8.38
C TRP A 91 7.00 -13.89 -9.21
N VAL A 92 8.25 -14.34 -9.39
CA VAL A 92 8.61 -15.60 -10.07
C VAL A 92 9.54 -16.36 -9.14
N ASP A 93 9.21 -17.62 -8.82
CA ASP A 93 10.02 -18.52 -7.98
C ASP A 93 10.50 -17.92 -6.64
N GLY A 94 9.63 -17.13 -6.00
CA GLY A 94 9.93 -16.49 -4.71
C GLY A 94 10.86 -15.27 -4.81
N GLN A 95 11.11 -14.75 -6.02
CA GLN A 95 11.87 -13.54 -6.26
C GLN A 95 11.03 -12.49 -7.03
N TRP A 96 11.26 -11.21 -6.74
CA TRP A 96 10.69 -10.11 -7.50
C TRP A 96 11.55 -9.81 -8.73
N VAL A 97 10.93 -9.86 -9.91
CA VAL A 97 11.54 -9.60 -11.23
C VAL A 97 10.81 -8.50 -11.99
#